data_AF-A0A6P4E1R3-F1
#
_entry.id   AF-A0A6P4E1R3-F1
#
_cell.length_a   1.000
_cell.length_b   1.000
_cell.length_c   1.000
_cell.angle_alpha   90.00
_cell.angle_beta   90.00
_cell.angle_gamma   90.00
#
_symmetry.space_group_name_H-M   'P 1'
#
loop_
_entity.id
_entity.type
_entity.pdbx_description
1 polymer ?
#
loop_
_entity_poly.entity_id
_entity_poly.type
_entity_poly.pdbx_seq_one_letter_code
_entity_poly.pdbx_strand_id
1 'polypeptide(L)'
;MFRNMLQSDLFFVSLAILLASHEISGEITAEVQNAVNLPKCYSCEGINCLRTTRLNATVSCSDKLDICVTIYEDFAVSERGCFSEISLAGQAKCAAKDDQCQKCSGQLCNNQGRRDFKCIQCIGSDSESCNKGATASLTASQCGLPTSANSYCYVKVVGNKKDQLQRGCALSVKEQKSCLEDSECSLCLPDNSSDAVAC
;
A
#
# COMPACT_ATOMS: atom_id res chain seq x y z
N MET A 1 9.01 84.46 25.91
CA MET A 1 10.31 83.79 26.15
C MET A 1 10.20 83.13 27.52
N PHE A 2 10.59 81.85 27.63
CA PHE A 2 10.39 80.88 28.74
C PHE A 2 9.23 79.88 28.59
N ARG A 3 9.66 78.65 28.25
CA ARG A 3 9.22 77.32 28.75
C ARG A 3 7.71 77.05 28.88
N ASN A 4 7.19 76.26 27.93
CA ASN A 4 6.04 75.39 28.16
C ASN A 4 6.54 74.03 28.66
N MET A 5 6.22 73.70 29.91
CA MET A 5 6.04 72.33 30.38
C MET A 5 4.54 72.07 30.45
N LEU A 6 4.08 71.02 29.78
CA LEU A 6 3.15 69.97 30.24
C LEU A 6 2.76 69.19 28.97
N GLN A 7 3.28 67.97 28.75
CA GLN A 7 2.65 66.71 29.20
C GLN A 7 1.37 66.48 28.36
N SER A 8 1.26 65.46 27.52
CA SER A 8 1.00 64.09 27.98
C SER A 8 0.98 63.14 26.76
N ASP A 9 1.56 61.96 26.91
CA ASP A 9 1.07 60.67 26.44
C ASP A 9 0.62 60.52 24.98
N LEU A 10 1.59 60.45 24.05
CA LEU A 10 1.35 59.82 22.75
C LEU A 10 2.61 59.14 22.19
N PHE A 11 3.27 58.31 22.99
CA PHE A 11 4.51 57.64 22.56
C PHE A 11 4.68 56.24 23.16
N PHE A 12 3.65 55.38 23.12
CA PHE A 12 3.83 53.99 23.59
C PHE A 12 2.96 52.92 22.90
N VAL A 13 2.63 53.03 21.61
CA VAL A 13 2.10 51.86 20.87
C VAL A 13 2.48 51.93 19.39
N SER A 14 3.76 51.75 19.05
CA SER A 14 4.15 51.50 17.64
C SER A 14 5.45 50.69 17.44
N LEU A 15 5.99 50.05 18.48
CA LEU A 15 7.19 49.20 18.34
C LEU A 15 7.00 47.78 18.91
N ALA A 16 5.80 47.22 18.73
CA ALA A 16 5.49 45.84 19.09
C ALA A 16 4.88 45.04 17.92
N ILE A 17 5.26 45.35 16.67
CA ILE A 17 4.79 44.62 15.47
C ILE A 17 5.92 43.77 14.84
N LEU A 18 7.12 43.71 15.44
CA LEU A 18 8.28 43.12 14.76
C LEU A 18 8.82 41.79 15.31
N LEU A 19 8.18 41.14 16.28
CA LEU A 19 8.67 39.85 16.78
C LEU A 19 7.52 38.89 17.12
N ALA A 20 7.17 38.03 16.16
CA ALA A 20 6.80 36.61 16.33
C ALA A 20 5.87 36.10 15.20
N SER A 21 6.18 36.39 13.95
CA SER A 21 5.76 35.53 12.83
C SER A 21 6.87 34.51 12.59
N HIS A 22 7.11 33.62 13.57
CA HIS A 22 7.86 32.40 13.28
C HIS A 22 6.85 31.40 12.72
N GLU A 23 6.78 31.38 11.38
CA GLU A 23 6.30 30.25 10.60
C GLU A 23 6.98 28.98 11.14
N ILE A 24 6.24 28.14 11.87
CA ILE A 24 6.68 26.77 12.15
C ILE A 24 6.47 25.99 10.86
N SER A 25 7.40 26.13 9.93
CA SER A 25 7.57 25.20 8.80
C SER A 25 8.22 23.92 9.32
N GLY A 26 7.53 23.23 10.23
CA GLY A 26 7.87 21.88 10.63
C GLY A 26 7.19 20.92 9.66
N GLU A 27 7.97 20.09 8.97
CA GLU A 27 7.45 18.90 8.31
C GLU A 27 6.71 18.07 9.37
N ILE A 28 5.37 18.11 9.31
CA ILE A 28 4.53 17.25 10.14
C ILE A 28 4.81 15.82 9.68
N THR A 29 5.30 14.97 10.57
CA THR A 29 5.56 13.56 10.23
C THR A 29 4.25 12.91 9.77
N ALA A 30 4.31 11.93 8.86
CA ALA A 30 3.13 11.23 8.34
C ALA A 30 2.25 10.69 9.48
N GLU A 31 2.87 10.27 10.58
CA GLU A 31 2.21 9.82 11.82
C GLU A 31 1.35 10.91 12.48
N VAL A 32 1.85 12.15 12.56
CA VAL A 32 1.10 13.29 13.13
C VAL A 32 0.03 13.77 12.15
N GLN A 33 0.27 13.71 10.85
CA GLN A 33 -0.72 14.05 9.82
C GLN A 33 -1.90 13.07 9.78
N ASN A 34 -1.64 11.79 10.08
CA ASN A 34 -2.65 10.75 10.24
C ASN A 34 -3.55 10.96 11.47
N ALA A 35 -3.11 11.73 12.48
CA ALA A 35 -3.91 12.02 13.68
C ALA A 35 -4.85 13.23 13.51
N VAL A 36 -4.59 14.12 12.55
CA VAL A 36 -5.33 15.38 12.37
C VAL A 36 -6.47 15.24 11.36
N ASN A 37 -6.23 14.50 10.28
CA ASN A 37 -7.16 14.34 9.16
C ASN A 37 -7.96 13.04 9.26
N LEU A 38 -9.16 13.04 8.68
CA LEU A 38 -9.90 11.80 8.47
C LEU A 38 -9.06 10.84 7.60
N PRO A 39 -8.98 9.54 7.93
CA PRO A 39 -8.34 8.56 7.09
C PRO A 39 -8.97 8.55 5.70
N LYS A 40 -8.14 8.53 4.67
CA LYS A 40 -8.58 8.28 3.29
C LYS A 40 -8.13 6.89 2.89
N CYS A 41 -9.05 6.07 2.41
CA CYS A 41 -8.76 4.71 1.98
C CYS A 41 -9.01 4.57 0.50
N TYR A 42 -8.33 3.63 -0.16
CA TYR A 42 -8.82 3.17 -1.44
C TYR A 42 -10.12 2.39 -1.25
N SER A 43 -10.99 2.41 -2.26
CA SER A 43 -12.31 1.80 -2.19
C SER A 43 -12.69 1.01 -3.45
N CYS A 44 -13.33 -0.13 -3.23
CA CYS A 44 -13.95 -0.93 -4.28
C CYS A 44 -14.86 -2.00 -3.64
N GLU A 45 -15.79 -2.52 -4.41
CA GLU A 45 -16.67 -3.63 -3.99
C GLU A 45 -16.87 -4.61 -5.15
N GLY A 46 -16.77 -5.91 -4.83
CA GLY A 46 -17.00 -7.03 -5.73
C GLY A 46 -16.17 -6.93 -7.00
N ILE A 47 -16.82 -7.09 -8.16
CA ILE A 47 -16.14 -7.10 -9.46
C ILE A 47 -15.39 -5.80 -9.78
N ASN A 48 -15.74 -4.68 -9.12
CA ASN A 48 -15.04 -3.43 -9.33
C ASN A 48 -13.61 -3.45 -8.75
N CYS A 49 -13.33 -4.31 -7.76
CA CYS A 49 -11.97 -4.51 -7.25
C CYS A 49 -11.04 -5.16 -8.28
N LEU A 50 -11.59 -5.91 -9.25
CA LEU A 50 -10.81 -6.54 -10.32
C LEU A 50 -10.64 -5.62 -11.55
N ARG A 51 -11.24 -4.42 -11.53
CA ARG A 51 -11.14 -3.46 -12.64
C ARG A 51 -9.97 -2.52 -12.42
N THR A 52 -8.94 -2.62 -13.27
CA THR A 52 -7.76 -1.75 -13.23
C THR A 52 -8.10 -0.25 -13.28
N THR A 53 -9.19 0.11 -13.97
CA THR A 53 -9.70 1.49 -14.06
C THR A 53 -10.33 2.03 -12.77
N ARG A 54 -10.55 1.17 -11.76
CA ARG A 54 -11.18 1.51 -10.48
C ARG A 54 -10.26 1.33 -9.27
N LEU A 55 -9.03 0.85 -9.47
CA LEU A 55 -8.06 0.61 -8.38
C LEU A 55 -7.75 1.83 -7.50
N ASN A 56 -7.77 3.00 -8.13
CA ASN A 56 -7.45 4.28 -7.50
C ASN A 56 -8.70 5.02 -7.00
N ALA A 57 -9.88 4.40 -7.02
CA ALA A 57 -11.04 4.96 -6.35
C ALA A 57 -10.75 5.05 -4.84
N THR A 58 -11.24 6.11 -4.20
CA THR A 58 -10.96 6.41 -2.80
C THR A 58 -12.21 6.86 -2.07
N VAL A 59 -12.23 6.66 -0.75
CA VAL A 59 -13.24 7.14 0.17
C VAL A 59 -12.57 7.83 1.36
N SER A 60 -13.18 8.88 1.90
CA SER A 60 -12.77 9.48 3.18
C SER A 60 -13.64 8.88 4.28
N CYS A 61 -13.03 8.32 5.32
CA CYS A 61 -13.76 7.71 6.42
C CYS A 61 -14.52 8.75 7.23
N SER A 62 -15.62 8.32 7.85
CA SER A 62 -16.46 9.18 8.69
C SER A 62 -15.88 9.43 10.09
N ASP A 63 -14.99 8.56 10.58
CA ASP A 63 -14.36 8.65 11.90
C ASP A 63 -12.84 8.81 11.78
N LYS A 64 -12.23 9.67 12.63
CA LYS A 64 -10.77 9.89 12.68
C LYS A 64 -10.02 8.66 13.21
N LEU A 65 -10.69 7.81 13.98
CA LEU A 65 -10.14 6.57 14.52
C LEU A 65 -10.44 5.36 13.62
N ASP A 66 -11.12 5.57 12.49
CA ASP A 66 -11.33 4.51 11.53
C ASP A 66 -10.01 4.08 10.88
N ILE A 67 -10.01 2.91 10.25
CA ILE A 67 -8.84 2.32 9.62
C ILE A 67 -9.21 1.79 8.24
N CYS A 68 -8.23 1.73 7.36
CA CYS A 68 -8.45 1.16 6.04
C CYS A 68 -8.39 -0.35 6.11
N VAL A 69 -9.24 -0.98 5.31
CA VAL A 69 -9.28 -2.44 5.15
C VAL A 69 -9.19 -2.86 3.69
N THR A 70 -8.62 -4.03 3.48
CA THR A 70 -8.74 -4.83 2.26
C THR A 70 -9.24 -6.20 2.67
N ILE A 71 -10.33 -6.64 2.06
CA ILE A 71 -10.91 -7.96 2.26
C ILE A 71 -10.64 -8.81 1.03
N TYR A 72 -10.27 -10.05 1.28
CA TYR A 72 -9.98 -11.05 0.26
C TYR A 72 -11.04 -12.16 0.28
N GLU A 73 -11.32 -12.68 -0.90
CA GLU A 73 -11.91 -14.00 -1.11
C GLU A 73 -10.81 -14.85 -1.75
N ASP A 74 -10.35 -15.88 -1.06
CA ASP A 74 -9.08 -16.55 -1.35
C ASP A 74 -7.91 -15.54 -1.48
N PHE A 75 -7.40 -15.33 -2.70
CA PHE A 75 -6.37 -14.34 -3.01
C PHE A 75 -6.91 -13.15 -3.82
N ALA A 76 -8.19 -13.12 -4.17
CA ALA A 76 -8.81 -12.02 -4.90
C ALA A 76 -9.28 -10.94 -3.95
N VAL A 77 -9.16 -9.68 -4.33
CA VAL A 77 -9.72 -8.56 -3.57
C VAL A 77 -11.23 -8.53 -3.77
N SER A 78 -11.99 -8.66 -2.69
CA SER A 78 -13.45 -8.57 -2.73
C SER A 78 -13.96 -7.20 -2.34
N GLU A 79 -13.27 -6.50 -1.44
CA GLU A 79 -13.73 -5.21 -0.92
C GLU A 79 -12.57 -4.38 -0.35
N ARG A 80 -12.64 -3.06 -0.50
CA ARG A 80 -11.71 -2.10 0.09
C ARG A 80 -12.48 -0.88 0.59
N GLY A 81 -12.06 -0.32 1.71
CA GLY A 81 -12.68 0.88 2.24
C GLY A 81 -12.28 1.16 3.68
N CYS A 82 -13.10 1.96 4.35
CA CYS A 82 -13.04 2.21 5.78
C CYS A 82 -13.69 1.05 6.54
N PHE A 83 -13.12 0.62 7.66
CA PHE A 83 -13.61 -0.54 8.40
C PHE A 83 -15.07 -0.38 8.85
N SER A 84 -15.47 0.82 9.28
CA SER A 84 -16.85 1.07 9.73
C SER A 84 -17.88 1.10 8.60
N GLU A 85 -17.45 1.31 7.36
CA GLU A 85 -18.31 1.50 6.18
C GLU A 85 -18.31 0.30 5.23
N ILE A 86 -17.51 -0.72 5.54
CA ILE A 86 -17.41 -1.97 4.79
C ILE A 86 -18.62 -2.87 5.08
N SER A 87 -18.91 -3.84 4.20
CA SER A 87 -20.02 -4.79 4.36
C SER A 87 -19.96 -5.58 5.68
N LEU A 88 -21.12 -6.01 6.20
CA LEU A 88 -21.17 -6.84 7.43
C LEU A 88 -20.38 -8.15 7.30
N ALA A 89 -20.38 -8.77 6.11
CA ALA A 89 -19.58 -9.95 5.83
C ALA A 89 -18.07 -9.62 5.89
N GLY A 90 -17.68 -8.47 5.34
CA GLY A 90 -16.33 -7.92 5.46
C GLY A 90 -15.89 -7.67 6.90
N GLN A 91 -16.75 -7.04 7.70
CA GLN A 91 -16.49 -6.82 9.13
C GLN A 91 -16.30 -8.14 9.88
N ALA A 92 -17.11 -9.16 9.57
CA ALA A 92 -16.98 -10.50 10.14
C ALA A 92 -15.64 -11.16 9.78
N LYS A 93 -15.20 -11.10 8.51
CA LYS A 93 -13.86 -11.57 8.10
C LYS A 93 -12.75 -10.85 8.86
N CYS A 94 -12.87 -9.53 9.01
CA CYS A 94 -11.95 -8.72 9.79
C CYS A 94 -11.96 -9.01 11.31
N ALA A 95 -12.99 -9.67 11.83
CA ALA A 95 -13.07 -10.13 13.22
C ALA A 95 -12.50 -11.54 13.41
N ALA A 96 -12.50 -12.38 12.36
CA ALA A 96 -12.03 -13.77 12.39
C ALA A 96 -10.52 -13.93 12.61
N LYS A 97 -9.74 -12.84 12.46
CA LYS A 97 -8.27 -12.80 12.61
C LYS A 97 -7.50 -13.75 11.67
N ASP A 98 -8.07 -14.08 10.53
CA ASP A 98 -7.36 -14.77 9.45
C ASP A 98 -6.72 -13.75 8.47
N ASP A 99 -6.10 -14.26 7.41
CA ASP A 99 -5.51 -13.42 6.37
C ASP A 99 -6.51 -12.92 5.33
N GLN A 100 -7.82 -13.22 5.46
CA GLN A 100 -8.83 -12.68 4.54
C GLN A 100 -9.14 -11.21 4.80
N CYS A 101 -8.63 -10.63 5.88
CA CYS A 101 -8.71 -9.20 6.11
C CYS A 101 -7.36 -8.60 6.52
N GLN A 102 -6.95 -7.58 5.79
CA GLN A 102 -5.85 -6.72 6.16
C GLN A 102 -6.35 -5.36 6.63
N LYS A 103 -5.85 -4.95 7.79
CA LYS A 103 -6.09 -3.65 8.41
C LYS A 103 -4.81 -2.83 8.34
N CYS A 104 -4.93 -1.55 8.07
CA CYS A 104 -3.81 -0.63 8.13
C CYS A 104 -4.28 0.77 8.54
N SER A 105 -3.37 1.55 9.11
CA SER A 105 -3.61 2.92 9.52
C SER A 105 -2.79 3.87 8.66
N GLY A 106 -3.39 5.02 8.34
CA GLY A 106 -2.77 6.07 7.53
C GLY A 106 -3.39 6.23 6.15
N GLN A 107 -2.99 7.30 5.47
CA GLN A 107 -3.57 7.67 4.18
C GLN A 107 -3.26 6.62 3.11
N LEU A 108 -4.31 6.12 2.46
CA LEU A 108 -4.27 5.24 1.29
C LEU A 108 -3.43 3.96 1.51
N CYS A 109 -3.37 3.46 2.74
CA CYS A 109 -2.46 2.36 3.09
C CYS A 109 -2.93 0.97 2.60
N ASN A 110 -4.21 0.81 2.24
CA ASN A 110 -4.83 -0.48 1.93
C ASN A 110 -4.56 -0.91 0.48
N ASN A 111 -3.29 -0.92 0.06
CA ASN A 111 -2.84 -1.17 -1.32
C ASN A 111 -1.92 -2.39 -1.47
N GLN A 112 -1.89 -3.27 -0.47
CA GLN A 112 -1.08 -4.49 -0.47
C GLN A 112 -1.94 -5.73 -0.80
N GLY A 113 -1.32 -6.79 -1.32
CA GLY A 113 -1.96 -8.10 -1.46
C GLY A 113 -2.08 -8.82 -0.11
N ARG A 114 -2.68 -10.00 -0.07
CA ARG A 114 -2.84 -10.80 1.16
C ARG A 114 -1.50 -11.08 1.86
N ARG A 115 -1.47 -11.22 3.19
CA ARG A 115 -0.20 -11.26 3.97
C ARG A 115 0.62 -12.51 3.67
N ASP A 116 -0.07 -13.61 3.43
CA ASP A 116 0.48 -14.93 3.10
C ASP A 116 0.69 -15.12 1.59
N PHE A 117 0.17 -14.21 0.75
CA PHE A 117 0.52 -14.19 -0.67
C PHE A 117 1.89 -13.56 -0.88
N LYS A 118 2.92 -14.41 -0.93
CA LYS A 118 4.31 -14.00 -1.11
C LYS A 118 4.93 -14.78 -2.27
N CYS A 119 5.79 -14.11 -3.05
CA CYS A 119 6.59 -14.72 -4.12
C CYS A 119 8.06 -14.32 -3.95
N ILE A 120 8.99 -15.06 -4.54
CA ILE A 120 10.33 -14.51 -4.76
C ILE A 120 10.21 -13.41 -5.81
N GLN A 121 10.78 -12.24 -5.52
CA GLN A 121 10.76 -11.09 -6.42
C GLN A 121 12.20 -10.65 -6.69
N CYS A 122 12.75 -11.04 -7.84
CA CYS A 122 14.15 -10.73 -8.19
C CYS A 122 14.39 -10.81 -9.71
N ILE A 123 15.52 -10.22 -10.13
CA ILE A 123 16.04 -10.30 -11.50
C ILE A 123 17.47 -10.83 -11.45
N GLY A 124 17.77 -11.80 -12.31
CA GLY A 124 19.06 -12.46 -12.46
C GLY A 124 20.24 -11.57 -12.82
N SER A 125 19.98 -10.44 -13.46
CA SER A 125 20.99 -9.44 -13.78
C SER A 125 21.50 -8.71 -12.54
N ASP A 126 20.64 -8.56 -11.55
CA ASP A 126 20.89 -7.76 -10.34
C ASP A 126 21.34 -8.65 -9.20
N SER A 127 20.91 -9.91 -9.20
CA SER A 127 21.28 -10.91 -8.21
C SER A 127 21.50 -12.28 -8.85
N GLU A 128 22.73 -12.77 -8.82
CA GLU A 128 23.08 -14.09 -9.33
C GLU A 128 22.30 -15.21 -8.60
N SER A 129 21.93 -15.01 -7.33
CA SER A 129 21.13 -16.00 -6.60
C SER A 129 19.74 -16.18 -7.21
N CYS A 130 19.20 -15.19 -7.92
CA CYS A 130 17.90 -15.28 -8.59
C CYS A 130 17.89 -16.31 -9.74
N ASN A 131 19.06 -16.52 -10.37
CA ASN A 131 19.27 -17.50 -11.43
C ASN A 131 19.45 -18.92 -10.88
N LYS A 132 19.65 -19.04 -9.57
CA LYS A 132 19.69 -20.33 -8.89
C LYS A 132 18.26 -20.76 -8.58
N GLY A 133 18.06 -22.05 -8.32
CA GLY A 133 16.77 -22.56 -7.87
C GLY A 133 16.31 -21.87 -6.58
N ALA A 134 15.09 -22.20 -6.15
CA ALA A 134 14.59 -21.92 -4.81
C ALA A 134 15.63 -22.34 -3.75
N THR A 135 16.38 -21.39 -3.20
CA THR A 135 17.45 -21.61 -2.21
C THR A 135 17.10 -20.85 -0.94
N ALA A 136 17.62 -21.30 0.20
CA ALA A 136 17.42 -20.62 1.49
C ALA A 136 17.86 -19.14 1.52
N SER A 137 18.68 -18.70 0.55
CA SER A 137 19.09 -17.31 0.39
C SER A 137 18.05 -16.40 -0.27
N LEU A 138 17.04 -16.95 -0.95
CA LEU A 138 15.98 -16.16 -1.58
C LEU A 138 14.77 -16.12 -0.66
N THR A 139 14.43 -14.93 -0.17
CA THR A 139 13.27 -14.71 0.69
C THR A 139 12.07 -14.24 -0.12
N ALA A 140 10.93 -14.89 0.05
CA ALA A 140 9.69 -14.43 -0.55
C ALA A 140 9.20 -13.13 0.12
N SER A 141 8.73 -12.19 -0.68
CA SER A 141 8.16 -10.91 -0.24
C SER A 141 6.69 -10.83 -0.62
N GLN A 142 5.91 -10.09 0.18
CA GLN A 142 4.49 -9.89 -0.03
C GLN A 142 4.22 -9.29 -1.41
N CYS A 143 3.25 -9.87 -2.10
CA CYS A 143 2.82 -9.39 -3.39
C CYS A 143 1.94 -8.15 -3.28
N GLY A 144 1.92 -7.37 -4.36
CA GLY A 144 1.01 -6.25 -4.51
C GLY A 144 -0.46 -6.68 -4.62
N LEU A 145 -1.35 -5.70 -4.70
CA LEU A 145 -2.78 -5.90 -4.77
C LEU A 145 -3.21 -6.61 -6.08
N PRO A 146 -3.84 -7.80 -6.02
CA PRO A 146 -4.33 -8.48 -7.21
C PRO A 146 -5.51 -7.77 -7.88
N THR A 147 -5.58 -7.86 -9.21
CA THR A 147 -6.68 -7.39 -10.07
C THR A 147 -7.34 -8.53 -10.83
N SER A 148 -7.11 -9.75 -10.36
CA SER A 148 -7.64 -10.98 -10.96
C SER A 148 -8.19 -11.89 -9.87
N ALA A 149 -9.03 -12.83 -10.28
CA ALA A 149 -9.67 -13.77 -9.36
C ALA A 149 -8.68 -14.80 -8.78
N ASN A 150 -7.57 -15.05 -9.48
CA ASN A 150 -6.51 -15.94 -9.04
C ASN A 150 -5.22 -15.14 -8.95
N SER A 151 -4.34 -15.49 -8.02
CA SER A 151 -3.02 -14.89 -7.92
C SER A 151 -1.95 -15.97 -7.98
N TYR A 152 -0.90 -15.72 -8.75
CA TYR A 152 0.18 -16.68 -8.96
C TYR A 152 1.52 -16.00 -8.75
N CYS A 153 2.54 -16.81 -8.51
CA CYS A 153 3.92 -16.42 -8.72
C CYS A 153 4.35 -16.87 -10.12
N TYR A 154 5.42 -16.28 -10.65
CA TYR A 154 6.00 -16.69 -11.92
C TYR A 154 7.52 -16.76 -11.84
N VAL A 155 8.07 -17.61 -12.71
CA VAL A 155 9.48 -17.62 -13.09
C VAL A 155 9.55 -17.54 -14.61
N LYS A 156 10.39 -16.68 -15.14
CA LYS A 156 10.61 -16.58 -16.59
C LYS A 156 12.06 -16.35 -16.95
N VAL A 157 12.46 -16.79 -18.13
CA VAL A 157 13.74 -16.38 -18.73
C VAL A 157 13.62 -14.96 -19.27
N VAL A 158 14.63 -14.12 -19.04
CA VAL A 158 14.70 -12.76 -19.57
C VAL A 158 15.91 -12.56 -20.48
N GLY A 159 15.65 -12.05 -21.68
CA GLY A 159 16.67 -11.85 -22.71
C GLY A 159 17.05 -13.14 -23.44
N ASN A 160 18.20 -13.13 -24.13
CA ASN A 160 18.62 -14.24 -25.01
C ASN A 160 19.43 -15.33 -24.29
N LYS A 161 19.64 -15.20 -22.97
CA LYS A 161 20.44 -16.14 -22.18
C LYS A 161 19.51 -16.98 -21.30
N LYS A 162 19.55 -18.29 -21.46
CA LYS A 162 18.71 -19.24 -20.71
C LYS A 162 18.90 -19.18 -19.19
N ASP A 163 20.05 -18.68 -18.74
CA ASP A 163 20.40 -18.62 -17.33
C ASP A 163 20.00 -17.30 -16.65
N GLN A 164 19.27 -16.42 -17.34
CA GLN A 164 18.81 -15.14 -16.77
C GLN A 164 17.34 -15.26 -16.41
N LEU A 165 17.05 -15.37 -15.12
CA LEU A 165 15.70 -15.56 -14.61
C LEU A 165 15.13 -14.26 -14.03
N GLN A 166 13.82 -14.08 -14.17
CA GLN A 166 13.03 -13.12 -13.44
C GLN A 166 11.93 -13.87 -12.68
N ARG A 167 11.79 -13.55 -11.40
CA ARG A 167 10.78 -14.11 -10.50
C ARG A 167 9.88 -13.00 -9.99
N GLY A 168 8.59 -13.27 -9.82
CA GLY A 168 7.68 -12.28 -9.26
C GLY A 168 6.23 -12.72 -9.14
N CYS A 169 5.35 -11.76 -8.85
CA CYS A 169 3.91 -11.99 -8.72
C CYS A 169 3.19 -11.70 -10.05
N ALA A 170 2.23 -12.56 -10.43
CA ALA A 170 1.30 -12.34 -11.54
C ALA A 170 -0.07 -11.96 -10.99
N LEU A 171 -0.34 -10.64 -10.95
CA LEU A 171 -1.46 -10.03 -10.22
C LEU A 171 -2.69 -9.77 -11.09
N SER A 172 -2.53 -9.78 -12.40
CA SER A 172 -3.57 -9.51 -13.38
C SER A 172 -3.74 -10.65 -14.38
N VAL A 173 -4.94 -10.75 -14.97
CA VAL A 173 -5.22 -11.70 -16.06
C VAL A 173 -4.28 -11.46 -17.24
N LYS A 174 -3.86 -10.22 -17.48
CA LYS A 174 -2.92 -9.87 -18.56
C LYS A 174 -1.54 -10.50 -18.33
N GLU A 175 -1.00 -10.37 -17.12
CA GLU A 175 0.30 -10.96 -16.77
C GLU A 175 0.25 -12.49 -16.81
N GLN A 176 -0.82 -13.08 -16.29
CA GLN A 176 -1.03 -14.53 -16.29
C GLN A 176 -1.09 -15.08 -17.71
N LYS A 177 -1.88 -14.46 -18.60
CA LYS A 177 -1.94 -14.85 -20.01
C LYS A 177 -0.59 -14.68 -20.71
N SER A 178 0.06 -13.55 -20.49
CA SER A 178 1.38 -13.29 -21.08
C SER A 178 2.40 -14.34 -20.67
N CYS A 179 2.33 -14.87 -19.44
CA CYS A 179 3.21 -15.95 -19.01
C CYS A 179 2.82 -17.30 -19.64
N LEU A 180 1.53 -17.61 -19.71
CA LEU A 180 1.06 -18.87 -20.30
C LEU A 180 1.33 -18.97 -21.82
N GLU A 181 1.42 -17.83 -22.50
CA GLU A 181 1.75 -17.74 -23.93
C GLU A 181 3.27 -17.77 -24.20
N ASP A 182 4.10 -17.64 -23.15
CA ASP A 182 5.56 -17.65 -23.22
C ASP A 182 6.10 -19.02 -22.78
N SER A 183 6.73 -19.76 -23.70
CA SER A 183 7.30 -21.08 -23.41
C SER A 183 8.43 -21.05 -22.37
N GLU A 184 9.03 -19.88 -22.14
CA GLU A 184 10.09 -19.67 -21.16
C GLU A 184 9.55 -19.08 -19.85
N CYS A 185 8.23 -19.03 -19.66
CA CYS A 185 7.57 -18.61 -18.43
C CYS A 185 6.77 -19.75 -17.81
N SER A 186 6.71 -19.78 -16.48
CA SER A 186 5.94 -20.75 -15.72
C SER A 186 5.26 -20.08 -14.54
N LEU A 187 3.97 -20.36 -14.35
CA LEU A 187 3.20 -19.95 -13.18
C LEU A 187 3.27 -21.03 -12.10
N CYS A 188 3.31 -20.61 -10.84
CA CYS A 188 3.17 -21.52 -9.70
C CYS A 188 2.24 -20.93 -8.62
N LEU A 189 1.71 -21.80 -7.76
CA LEU A 189 0.81 -21.41 -6.68
C LEU A 189 1.61 -20.93 -5.45
N PRO A 190 1.09 -19.93 -4.70
CA PRO A 190 1.74 -19.43 -3.48
C PRO A 190 1.88 -20.49 -2.38
N ASP A 191 0.92 -21.42 -2.29
CA ASP A 191 0.74 -22.33 -1.15
C ASP A 191 1.46 -23.69 -1.29
N ASN A 192 2.24 -23.89 -2.35
CA ASN A 192 2.76 -25.22 -2.70
C ASN A 192 4.05 -25.67 -1.97
N SER A 193 4.42 -25.08 -0.82
CA SER A 193 5.41 -25.73 0.05
C SER A 193 5.21 -25.43 1.52
N SER A 194 5.27 -26.50 2.32
CA SER A 194 5.33 -26.50 3.78
C SER A 194 6.57 -25.80 4.37
N ASP A 195 7.49 -25.33 3.52
CA ASP A 195 8.64 -24.50 3.86
C ASP A 195 8.84 -23.49 2.71
N ALA A 196 8.35 -22.26 2.93
CA ALA A 196 8.35 -21.10 2.03
C ALA A 196 9.34 -21.11 0.86
N VAL A 197 8.94 -21.57 -0.34
CA VAL A 197 9.48 -21.00 -1.58
C VAL A 197 8.41 -21.00 -2.68
N ALA A 198 7.71 -19.88 -2.81
CA ALA A 198 6.59 -19.73 -3.74
C ALA A 198 7.01 -19.49 -5.21
N CYS A 199 8.18 -19.98 -5.64
CA CYS A 199 8.87 -19.59 -6.88
C CYS A 199 9.17 -18.07 -7.03
#